data_AF-A0A7S4P4E5-F1
#
_entry.id   AF-A0A7S4P4E5-F1
#
_cell.length_a   1.000
_cell.length_b   1.000
_cell.length_c   1.000
_cell.angle_alpha   90.00
_cell.angle_beta   90.00
_cell.angle_gamma   90.00
#
_symmetry.space_group_name_H-M   'P 1'
#
loop_
_entity.id
_entity.type
_entity.pdbx_description
1 polymer ?
#
loop_
_entity_poly.entity_id
_entity_poly.type
_entity_poly.pdbx_seq_one_letter_code
_entity_poly.pdbx_strand_id
1 'polypeptide(L)'
;SSSSSSSSSSPPTPKFSVERVGEVMGSIDLNSADLVVPSPLSTYFRFICTLEGEEWEEAVKKLRPIMDYLSQVYREDDSDEDDEEKESEGEETEGEIPAGLHLDDISDPPAQKMKELNWVFEFPHCSGAGMYALLSTLNHSCLPSAMLFKREDVDINASVVVFARQDIQEGEEITISYIDESLCLRDRRDLLIKPYLFICSCPKCVKEEEEGEEVE
;
A
#
# COMPACT_ATOMS: atom_id res chain seq x y z
N SER A 1 64.52 -19.62 -14.89
CA SER A 1 63.12 -19.72 -15.34
C SER A 1 62.19 -19.39 -14.19
N SER A 2 61.63 -18.19 -14.19
CA SER A 2 60.51 -17.83 -13.29
C SER A 2 59.94 -16.51 -13.76
N SER A 3 58.96 -16.61 -14.66
CA SER A 3 58.14 -15.52 -15.16
C SER A 3 57.10 -15.20 -14.08
N SER A 4 57.18 -14.05 -13.43
CA SER A 4 56.14 -13.55 -12.55
C SER A 4 55.12 -12.75 -13.37
N SER A 5 54.04 -13.42 -13.76
CA SER A 5 52.85 -12.81 -14.34
C SER A 5 52.07 -12.06 -13.25
N SER A 6 52.22 -10.74 -13.21
CA SER A 6 51.39 -9.86 -12.39
C SER A 6 50.00 -9.74 -13.01
N SER A 7 49.03 -10.48 -12.44
CA SER A 7 47.61 -10.34 -12.74
C SER A 7 47.09 -9.02 -12.18
N SER A 8 46.82 -8.04 -13.06
CA SER A 8 46.11 -6.82 -12.70
C SER A 8 44.63 -7.14 -12.49
N SER A 9 44.20 -7.30 -11.23
CA SER A 9 42.78 -7.34 -10.89
C SER A 9 42.23 -5.92 -10.98
N SER A 10 41.41 -5.64 -12.00
CA SER A 10 40.63 -4.40 -12.05
C SER A 10 39.74 -4.28 -10.81
N PRO A 11 39.52 -3.07 -10.28
CA PRO A 11 38.62 -2.89 -9.15
C PRO A 11 37.20 -3.37 -9.50
N PRO A 12 36.46 -3.96 -8.56
CA PRO A 12 35.10 -4.42 -8.82
C PRO A 12 34.25 -3.23 -9.26
N THR A 13 33.55 -3.38 -10.38
CA THR A 13 32.57 -2.40 -10.83
C THR A 13 31.45 -2.32 -9.78
N PRO A 14 31.01 -1.12 -9.38
CA PRO A 14 29.89 -1.00 -8.47
C PRO A 14 28.65 -1.65 -9.12
N LYS A 15 27.99 -2.54 -8.37
CA LYS A 15 26.82 -3.30 -8.85
C LYS A 15 25.62 -2.41 -9.17
N PHE A 16 25.63 -1.16 -8.70
CA PHE A 16 24.59 -0.16 -8.90
C PHE A 16 25.24 1.14 -9.40
N SER A 17 24.92 1.53 -10.64
CA SER A 17 25.17 2.89 -11.12
C SER A 17 24.02 3.81 -10.71
N VAL A 18 24.24 5.13 -10.75
CA VAL A 18 23.17 6.12 -10.50
C VAL A 18 22.00 5.90 -11.47
N GLU A 19 22.30 5.59 -12.73
CA GLU A 19 21.29 5.23 -13.74
C GLU A 19 20.51 3.98 -13.35
N ARG A 20 21.20 2.92 -12.90
CA ARG A 20 20.57 1.67 -12.46
C ARG A 20 19.67 1.88 -11.24
N VAL A 21 20.09 2.73 -10.31
CA VAL A 21 19.27 3.10 -9.15
C VAL A 21 18.05 3.90 -9.60
N GLY A 22 18.22 4.85 -10.52
CA GLY A 22 17.11 5.63 -11.10
C GLY A 22 16.08 4.76 -11.83
N GLU A 23 16.53 3.78 -12.63
CA GLU A 23 15.66 2.81 -13.29
C GLU A 23 14.85 1.97 -12.28
N VAL A 24 15.51 1.52 -11.21
CA VAL A 24 14.86 0.73 -10.16
C VAL A 24 13.85 1.58 -9.39
N MET A 25 14.21 2.81 -9.02
CA MET A 25 13.30 3.73 -8.33
C MET A 25 12.10 4.08 -9.20
N GLY A 26 12.30 4.41 -10.47
CA GLY A 26 11.19 4.67 -11.39
C GLY A 26 10.30 3.44 -11.61
N SER A 27 10.88 2.23 -11.63
CA SER A 27 10.09 0.99 -11.68
C SER A 27 9.28 0.78 -10.40
N ILE A 28 9.83 1.13 -9.23
CA ILE A 28 9.13 1.06 -7.95
C ILE A 28 7.98 2.07 -7.93
N ASP A 29 8.24 3.34 -8.22
CA ASP A 29 7.25 4.42 -8.16
C ASP A 29 6.02 4.16 -9.05
N LEU A 30 6.23 3.48 -10.19
CA LEU A 30 5.16 3.17 -11.15
C LEU A 30 4.44 1.84 -10.90
N ASN A 31 4.97 1.00 -10.00
CA ASN A 31 4.43 -0.34 -9.73
C ASN A 31 4.14 -0.57 -8.25
N SER A 32 4.36 0.42 -7.40
CA SER A 32 4.01 0.36 -5.99
C SER A 32 2.53 0.60 -5.80
N ALA A 33 1.93 -0.18 -4.90
CA ALA A 33 0.64 0.14 -4.32
C ALA A 33 0.87 0.75 -2.93
N ASP A 34 0.18 1.86 -2.64
CA ASP A 34 0.15 2.41 -1.29
C ASP A 34 -0.47 1.42 -0.34
N LEU A 35 0.13 1.33 0.84
CA LEU A 35 -0.22 0.34 1.83
C LEU A 35 -0.17 0.94 3.23
N VAL A 36 -1.13 0.55 4.04
CA VAL A 36 -1.19 0.89 5.46
C VAL A 36 -1.17 -0.43 6.24
N VAL A 37 -0.07 -0.68 6.95
CA VAL A 37 0.13 -1.90 7.75
C VAL A 37 0.07 -1.60 9.24
N PRO A 38 -0.24 -2.60 10.08
CA PRO A 38 -0.22 -2.40 11.52
C PRO A 38 1.18 -2.03 11.97
N SER A 39 1.27 -1.21 13.01
CA SER A 39 2.55 -0.98 13.66
C SER A 39 3.18 -2.34 14.04
N PRO A 40 4.48 -2.53 13.82
CA PRO A 40 5.19 -3.71 14.33
C PRO A 40 5.02 -3.89 15.84
N LEU A 41 4.79 -2.79 16.57
CA LEU A 41 4.48 -2.81 18.00
C LEU A 41 3.13 -3.48 18.28
N SER A 42 2.12 -3.28 17.43
CA SER A 42 0.82 -3.95 17.57
C SER A 42 0.98 -5.46 17.65
N THR A 43 1.79 -6.05 16.78
CA THR A 43 2.09 -7.51 16.79
C THR A 43 2.80 -7.92 18.08
N TYR A 44 3.79 -7.16 18.53
CA TYR A 44 4.50 -7.42 19.78
C TYR A 44 3.55 -7.40 20.99
N PHE A 45 2.72 -6.36 21.13
CA PHE A 45 1.78 -6.25 22.23
C PHE A 45 0.67 -7.31 22.15
N ARG A 46 0.20 -7.67 20.94
CA ARG A 46 -0.73 -8.80 20.77
C ARG A 46 -0.13 -10.09 21.30
N PHE A 47 1.14 -10.37 20.99
CA PHE A 47 1.84 -11.52 21.56
C PHE A 47 1.93 -11.46 23.08
N ILE A 48 2.28 -10.32 23.66
CA ILE A 48 2.32 -10.15 25.12
C ILE A 48 0.94 -10.46 25.73
N CYS A 49 -0.15 -10.02 25.11
CA CYS A 49 -1.50 -10.31 25.56
C CYS A 49 -1.87 -11.81 25.51
N THR A 50 -1.18 -12.62 24.71
CA THR A 50 -1.35 -14.09 24.72
C THR A 50 -0.64 -14.79 25.89
N LEU A 51 0.27 -14.12 26.61
CA LEU A 51 0.94 -14.70 27.77
C LEU A 51 -0.03 -14.86 28.96
N GLU A 52 0.22 -15.86 29.80
CA GLU A 52 -0.58 -16.15 30.99
C GLU A 52 0.30 -16.29 32.25
N GLY A 53 -0.30 -16.17 33.43
CA GLY A 53 0.39 -16.41 34.70
C GLY A 53 1.58 -15.48 34.99
N GLU A 54 2.67 -16.04 35.53
CA GLU A 54 3.84 -15.29 35.99
C GLU A 54 4.57 -14.55 34.85
N GLU A 55 4.60 -15.15 33.65
CA GLU A 55 5.22 -14.55 32.46
C GLU A 55 4.49 -13.28 32.02
N TRP A 56 3.15 -13.29 32.10
CA TRP A 56 2.31 -12.13 31.85
C TRP A 56 2.59 -11.00 32.86
N GLU A 57 2.62 -11.33 34.15
CA GLU A 57 2.86 -10.35 35.21
C GLU A 57 4.23 -9.70 35.09
N GLU A 58 5.27 -10.48 34.78
CA GLU A 58 6.62 -9.98 34.58
C GLU A 58 6.71 -9.09 33.33
N ALA A 59 6.09 -9.50 32.23
CA ALA A 59 6.06 -8.74 30.98
C ALA A 59 5.36 -7.39 31.17
N VAL A 60 4.17 -7.36 31.77
CA VAL A 60 3.43 -6.12 32.06
C VAL A 60 4.23 -5.21 32.99
N LYS A 61 4.90 -5.76 34.01
CA LYS A 61 5.74 -4.99 34.93
C LYS A 61 6.91 -4.30 34.21
N LYS A 62 7.54 -4.98 33.26
CA LYS A 62 8.64 -4.43 32.45
C LYS A 62 8.16 -3.39 31.44
N LEU A 63 6.97 -3.58 30.85
CA LEU A 63 6.43 -2.72 29.80
C LEU A 63 5.75 -1.46 30.33
N ARG A 64 5.23 -1.49 31.56
CA ARG A 64 4.49 -0.36 32.16
C ARG A 64 5.20 1.00 32.05
N PRO A 65 6.50 1.15 32.37
CA PRO A 65 7.18 2.44 32.24
C PRO A 65 7.24 2.96 30.80
N ILE A 66 7.37 2.06 29.82
CA ILE A 66 7.40 2.40 28.39
C ILE A 66 6.01 2.87 27.95
N MET A 67 4.97 2.14 28.35
CA MET A 67 3.58 2.47 28.04
C MET A 67 3.16 3.80 28.66
N ASP A 68 3.54 4.05 29.91
CA ASP A 68 3.25 5.31 30.60
C ASP A 68 3.93 6.49 29.89
N TYR A 69 5.17 6.30 29.38
CA TYR A 69 5.87 7.32 28.58
C TYR A 69 5.20 7.57 27.23
N LEU A 70 4.93 6.50 26.46
CA LEU A 70 4.23 6.64 25.17
C LEU A 70 2.88 7.36 25.35
N SER A 71 2.15 7.09 26.45
CA SER A 71 0.86 7.74 26.74
C SER A 71 0.95 9.24 26.98
N GLN A 72 2.13 9.74 27.34
CA GLN A 72 2.38 11.16 27.49
C GLN A 72 2.71 11.76 26.12
N VAL A 73 3.62 11.14 25.36
CA VAL A 73 4.04 11.64 24.04
C VAL A 73 2.85 11.80 23.09
N TYR A 74 2.01 10.77 22.95
CA TYR A 74 0.88 10.84 22.02
C TYR A 74 -0.26 11.78 22.48
N ARG A 75 -0.39 12.06 23.79
CA ARG A 75 -1.36 13.08 24.27
C ARG A 75 -0.88 14.51 24.05
N GLU A 76 0.42 14.71 23.89
CA GLU A 76 1.02 16.01 23.60
C GLU A 76 0.85 16.33 22.10
N ASP A 77 1.01 15.34 21.21
CA ASP A 77 0.83 15.50 19.76
C ASP A 77 -0.64 15.82 19.37
N ASP A 78 -1.65 15.22 20.01
CA ASP A 78 -3.08 15.53 19.77
C ASP A 78 -3.48 16.97 20.19
N SER A 79 -2.62 17.70 20.90
CA SER A 79 -2.91 19.07 21.37
C SER A 79 -2.38 20.17 20.45
N ASP A 80 -1.66 19.80 19.39
CA ASP A 80 -1.02 20.73 18.44
C ASP A 80 -1.63 20.67 17.01
N GLU A 81 -2.67 19.87 16.76
CA GLU A 81 -3.40 19.89 15.48
C GLU A 81 -4.46 21.01 15.48
N ASP A 82 -4.01 22.23 15.18
CA ASP A 82 -4.85 23.23 14.52
C ASP A 82 -5.32 22.64 13.17
N ASP A 83 -6.62 22.77 12.89
CA ASP A 83 -7.28 22.43 11.62
C ASP A 83 -6.55 23.09 10.42
N GLU A 84 -5.56 22.42 9.82
CA GLU A 84 -5.08 22.74 8.48
C GLU A 84 -5.53 21.66 7.50
N GLU A 85 -6.51 22.04 6.69
CA GLU A 85 -7.02 21.36 5.51
C GLU A 85 -5.87 20.74 4.69
N LYS A 86 -5.75 19.40 4.71
CA LYS A 86 -4.98 18.69 3.68
C LYS A 86 -5.86 18.51 2.45
N GLU A 87 -5.81 19.48 1.55
CA GLU A 87 -6.17 19.26 0.16
C GLU A 87 -5.09 18.42 -0.56
N SER A 88 -5.58 17.56 -1.47
CA SER A 88 -4.88 16.69 -2.42
C SER A 88 -4.29 15.38 -1.89
N GLU A 89 -4.97 14.27 -2.19
CA GLU A 89 -4.58 13.32 -3.26
C GLU A 89 -5.68 12.25 -3.42
N GLY A 90 -6.24 12.12 -4.63
CA GLY A 90 -7.02 10.97 -5.13
C GLY A 90 -8.30 10.60 -4.37
N GLU A 91 -9.46 10.97 -4.93
CA GLU A 91 -10.75 10.37 -4.55
C GLU A 91 -10.72 8.87 -4.93
N GLU A 92 -10.39 8.02 -3.94
CA GLU A 92 -10.37 6.56 -4.11
C GLU A 92 -11.82 6.07 -4.21
N THR A 93 -12.15 5.35 -5.30
CA THR A 93 -13.50 4.86 -5.53
C THR A 93 -13.88 3.82 -4.46
N GLU A 94 -14.72 4.22 -3.51
CA GLU A 94 -15.39 3.38 -2.53
C GLU A 94 -16.22 2.29 -3.24
N GLY A 95 -15.66 1.09 -3.37
CA GLY A 95 -16.40 -0.10 -3.79
C GLY A 95 -17.05 -0.74 -2.57
N GLU A 96 -18.39 -0.65 -2.46
CA GLU A 96 -19.14 -1.30 -1.38
C GLU A 96 -18.81 -2.80 -1.26
N ILE A 97 -18.55 -3.25 -0.03
CA ILE A 97 -18.31 -4.64 0.33
C ILE A 97 -19.55 -5.48 -0.06
N PRO A 98 -19.41 -6.59 -0.81
CA PRO A 98 -20.53 -7.50 -1.04
C PRO A 98 -21.12 -7.99 0.28
N ALA A 99 -22.42 -7.77 0.48
CA ALA A 99 -23.14 -8.12 1.70
C ALA A 99 -22.95 -9.62 2.06
N GLY A 100 -22.20 -9.90 3.15
CA GLY A 100 -22.02 -11.27 3.65
C GLY A 100 -20.79 -11.56 4.51
N LEU A 101 -19.85 -10.63 4.66
CA LEU A 101 -18.66 -10.78 5.51
C LEU A 101 -18.60 -9.67 6.56
N HIS A 102 -19.42 -9.75 7.61
CA HIS A 102 -19.20 -8.91 8.80
C HIS A 102 -18.18 -9.61 9.72
N LEU A 103 -16.99 -9.02 9.82
CA LEU A 103 -15.86 -9.49 10.65
C LEU A 103 -16.06 -9.22 12.15
N ASP A 104 -17.11 -8.48 12.52
CA ASP A 104 -17.42 -8.09 13.91
C ASP A 104 -17.77 -9.28 14.83
N ASP A 105 -18.00 -10.47 14.27
CA ASP A 105 -18.36 -11.68 15.03
C ASP A 105 -17.13 -12.47 15.55
N ILE A 106 -15.89 -12.02 15.31
CA ILE A 106 -14.69 -12.69 15.82
C ILE A 106 -14.31 -12.10 17.19
N SER A 107 -14.57 -12.85 18.26
CA SER A 107 -13.98 -12.57 19.58
C SER A 107 -12.44 -12.57 19.46
N ASP A 108 -11.81 -11.45 19.77
CA ASP A 108 -10.36 -11.26 19.77
C ASP A 108 -9.84 -11.07 21.23
N PRO A 109 -9.55 -12.17 21.97
CA PRO A 109 -9.15 -12.10 23.37
C PRO A 109 -7.91 -11.22 23.63
N PRO A 110 -6.87 -11.21 22.77
CA PRO A 110 -5.79 -10.23 22.86
C PRO A 110 -6.26 -8.76 22.87
N ALA A 111 -7.22 -8.39 22.02
CA ALA A 111 -7.75 -7.02 21.95
C ALA A 111 -8.52 -6.64 23.23
N GLN A 112 -9.28 -7.57 23.80
CA GLN A 112 -9.98 -7.37 25.06
C GLN A 112 -9.00 -7.11 26.22
N LYS A 113 -7.92 -7.88 26.31
CA LYS A 113 -6.91 -7.74 27.36
C LYS A 113 -6.14 -6.41 27.26
N MET A 114 -5.87 -5.91 26.06
CA MET A 114 -5.30 -4.56 25.87
C MET A 114 -6.24 -3.47 26.38
N LYS A 115 -7.54 -3.60 26.07
CA LYS A 115 -8.57 -2.66 26.53
C LYS A 115 -8.65 -2.62 28.06
N GLU A 116 -8.60 -3.78 28.72
CA GLU A 116 -8.61 -3.89 30.19
C GLU A 116 -7.37 -3.25 30.86
N LEU A 117 -6.23 -3.20 30.16
CA LEU A 117 -5.01 -2.59 30.66
C LEU A 117 -4.95 -1.07 30.44
N ASN A 118 -5.98 -0.50 29.83
CA ASN A 118 -5.96 0.87 29.32
C ASN A 118 -4.77 1.10 28.37
N TRP A 119 -4.34 0.03 27.69
CA TRP A 119 -3.35 0.07 26.60
C TRP A 119 -4.09 0.16 25.27
N VAL A 120 -5.14 0.99 25.21
CA VAL A 120 -5.79 1.37 23.96
C VAL A 120 -4.86 2.34 23.26
N PHE A 121 -3.75 1.79 22.81
CA PHE A 121 -2.86 2.42 21.86
C PHE A 121 -3.29 1.89 20.51
N GLU A 122 -3.97 2.72 19.76
CA GLU A 122 -3.82 2.66 18.32
C GLU A 122 -2.38 3.09 18.05
N PHE A 123 -1.45 2.12 18.12
CA PHE A 123 -0.12 2.38 17.60
C PHE A 123 -0.32 2.85 16.16
N PRO A 124 0.18 4.04 15.80
CA PRO A 124 -0.11 4.61 14.49
C PRO A 124 0.28 3.62 13.42
N HIS A 125 -0.60 3.43 12.45
CA HIS A 125 -0.33 2.57 11.33
C HIS A 125 0.90 3.07 10.57
N CYS A 126 1.62 2.14 9.95
CA CYS A 126 2.75 2.50 9.11
C CYS A 126 2.28 2.59 7.67
N SER A 127 2.29 3.80 7.11
CA SER A 127 2.13 4.01 5.67
C SER A 127 3.41 3.63 4.95
N GLY A 128 3.26 2.98 3.80
CA GLY A 128 4.39 2.56 2.97
C GLY A 128 3.95 2.16 1.57
N ALA A 129 4.91 1.65 0.80
CA ALA A 129 4.72 1.22 -0.57
C ALA A 129 5.02 -0.28 -0.70
N GLY A 130 4.10 -1.03 -1.31
CA GLY A 130 4.24 -2.47 -1.57
C GLY A 130 4.45 -2.76 -3.05
N MET A 131 5.38 -3.67 -3.37
CA MET A 131 5.55 -4.19 -4.74
C MET A 131 4.95 -5.58 -4.86
N TYR A 132 4.04 -5.74 -5.83
CA TYR A 132 3.27 -6.96 -6.02
C TYR A 132 3.48 -7.51 -7.42
N ALA A 133 4.35 -8.52 -7.55
CA ALA A 133 4.76 -9.03 -8.87
C ALA A 133 3.60 -9.45 -9.77
N LEU A 134 2.52 -10.02 -9.22
CA LEU A 134 1.33 -10.39 -10.00
C LEU A 134 0.50 -9.16 -10.38
N LEU A 135 0.35 -8.20 -9.46
CA LEU A 135 -0.38 -6.96 -9.73
C LEU A 135 0.28 -6.17 -10.85
N SER A 136 1.61 -6.09 -10.85
CA SER A 136 2.40 -5.41 -11.89
C SER A 136 2.28 -6.02 -13.29
N THR A 137 1.60 -7.18 -13.43
CA THR A 137 1.29 -7.76 -14.74
C THR A 137 -0.07 -7.33 -15.30
N LEU A 138 -0.92 -6.68 -14.49
CA LEU A 138 -2.24 -6.22 -14.92
C LEU A 138 -2.11 -4.91 -15.68
N ASN A 139 -2.54 -4.89 -16.93
CA ASN A 139 -2.50 -3.70 -17.77
C ASN A 139 -3.62 -2.72 -17.45
N HIS A 140 -3.45 -1.48 -17.92
CA HIS A 140 -4.41 -0.41 -17.77
C HIS A 140 -5.59 -0.52 -18.74
N SER A 141 -6.79 -0.19 -18.26
CA SER A 141 -7.92 0.24 -19.10
C SER A 141 -8.71 1.35 -18.38
N CYS A 142 -9.16 2.38 -19.12
CA CYS A 142 -10.09 3.39 -18.57
C CYS A 142 -11.53 2.85 -18.44
N LEU A 143 -11.74 1.59 -18.83
CA LEU A 143 -12.94 0.81 -18.59
C LEU A 143 -12.47 -0.59 -18.13
N PRO A 144 -12.00 -0.73 -16.88
CA PRO A 144 -11.30 -1.93 -16.44
C PRO A 144 -12.25 -3.08 -16.13
N SER A 145 -11.76 -4.30 -16.31
CA SER A 145 -12.51 -5.52 -15.96
C SER A 145 -12.42 -5.85 -14.46
N ALA A 146 -11.43 -5.30 -13.75
CA ALA A 146 -11.23 -5.48 -12.33
C ALA A 146 -10.87 -4.18 -11.59
N MET A 147 -10.99 -4.19 -10.27
CA MET A 147 -10.56 -3.11 -9.38
C MET A 147 -9.67 -3.64 -8.27
N LEU A 148 -8.81 -2.77 -7.75
CA LEU A 148 -8.09 -3.03 -6.52
C LEU A 148 -8.99 -2.70 -5.34
N PHE A 149 -9.07 -3.62 -4.40
CA PHE A 149 -9.72 -3.37 -3.12
C PHE A 149 -8.64 -3.20 -2.06
N LYS A 150 -8.59 -1.98 -1.52
CA LYS A 150 -7.88 -1.68 -0.29
C LYS A 150 -8.89 -1.82 0.85
N ARG A 151 -8.52 -2.54 1.91
CA ARG A 151 -9.34 -2.50 3.13
C ARG A 151 -9.18 -1.12 3.76
N GLU A 152 -10.28 -0.53 4.21
CA GLU A 152 -10.26 0.65 5.08
C GLU A 152 -9.54 0.34 6.40
N ASP A 153 -9.65 -0.92 6.86
CA ASP A 153 -8.94 -1.44 8.01
C ASP A 153 -7.47 -1.76 7.70
N VAL A 154 -6.67 -1.74 8.74
CA VAL A 154 -5.26 -2.14 8.75
C VAL A 154 -5.01 -3.45 8.01
N ASP A 155 -4.22 -3.41 6.94
CA ASP A 155 -3.88 -4.62 6.19
C ASP A 155 -2.81 -5.42 6.94
N ILE A 156 -3.28 -6.30 7.82
CA ILE A 156 -2.44 -7.14 8.70
C ILE A 156 -1.38 -7.91 7.92
N ASN A 157 -1.65 -8.26 6.66
CA ASN A 157 -0.81 -9.14 5.85
C ASN A 157 -0.14 -8.46 4.66
N ALA A 158 -0.31 -7.15 4.50
CA ALA A 158 0.16 -6.44 3.32
C ALA A 158 -0.31 -7.11 2.01
N SER A 159 -1.58 -7.50 1.96
CA SER A 159 -2.22 -8.21 0.86
C SER A 159 -3.12 -7.31 0.01
N VAL A 160 -2.84 -7.23 -1.29
CA VAL A 160 -3.74 -6.59 -2.26
C VAL A 160 -4.75 -7.61 -2.78
N VAL A 161 -6.03 -7.21 -2.83
CA VAL A 161 -7.09 -8.02 -3.42
C VAL A 161 -7.58 -7.37 -4.71
N VAL A 162 -7.74 -8.19 -5.75
CA VAL A 162 -8.27 -7.76 -7.05
C VAL A 162 -9.65 -8.38 -7.22
N PHE A 163 -10.68 -7.54 -7.40
CA PHE A 163 -12.05 -7.97 -7.61
C PHE A 163 -12.48 -7.71 -9.05
N ALA A 164 -13.14 -8.69 -9.67
CA ALA A 164 -13.79 -8.49 -10.96
C ALA A 164 -14.98 -7.53 -10.80
N ARG A 165 -15.06 -6.52 -11.68
CA ARG A 165 -16.19 -5.56 -11.73
C ARG A 165 -17.32 -6.04 -12.64
N GLN A 166 -17.04 -7.04 -13.46
CA GLN A 166 -17.93 -7.60 -14.46
C GLN A 166 -17.57 -9.06 -14.71
N ASP A 167 -18.41 -9.78 -15.45
CA ASP A 167 -18.09 -11.12 -15.91
C ASP A 167 -16.88 -11.07 -16.87
N ILE A 168 -15.88 -11.93 -16.62
CA ILE A 168 -14.65 -12.03 -17.41
C ILE A 168 -14.62 -13.41 -18.07
N GLN A 169 -14.49 -13.47 -19.40
CA GLN A 169 -14.47 -14.74 -20.13
C GLN A 169 -13.09 -15.40 -20.12
N GLU A 170 -13.05 -16.72 -20.38
CA GLU A 170 -11.78 -17.42 -20.53
C GLU A 170 -10.97 -16.85 -21.70
N GLY A 171 -9.72 -16.47 -21.42
CA GLY A 171 -8.82 -15.84 -22.38
C GLY A 171 -8.97 -14.32 -22.52
N GLU A 172 -9.92 -13.71 -21.82
CA GLU A 172 -10.03 -12.25 -21.72
C GLU A 172 -8.95 -11.69 -20.78
N GLU A 173 -8.41 -10.51 -21.12
CA GLU A 173 -7.39 -9.85 -20.33
C GLU A 173 -8.00 -9.19 -19.07
N ILE A 174 -7.35 -9.41 -17.93
CA ILE A 174 -7.70 -8.71 -16.68
C ILE A 174 -6.99 -7.36 -16.70
N THR A 175 -7.76 -6.29 -16.63
CA THR A 175 -7.26 -4.91 -16.61
C THR A 175 -7.74 -4.18 -15.38
N ILE A 176 -6.92 -3.26 -14.89
CA ILE A 176 -7.24 -2.34 -13.78
C ILE A 176 -7.11 -0.91 -14.27
N SER A 177 -7.64 0.08 -13.53
CA SER A 177 -7.30 1.47 -13.80
C SER A 177 -6.04 1.87 -13.03
N TYR A 178 -5.19 2.68 -13.65
CA TYR A 178 -3.98 3.26 -13.03
C TYR A 178 -4.21 4.71 -12.58
N ILE A 179 -5.34 5.27 -13.00
CA ILE A 179 -5.68 6.68 -12.90
C ILE A 179 -7.18 6.80 -12.62
N ASP A 180 -7.66 7.99 -12.32
CA ASP A 180 -9.08 8.25 -12.26
C ASP A 180 -9.73 8.10 -13.66
N GLU A 181 -10.72 7.21 -13.75
CA GLU A 181 -11.48 6.94 -14.96
C GLU A 181 -12.42 8.10 -15.32
N SER A 182 -12.79 8.95 -14.36
CA SER A 182 -13.78 10.04 -14.51
C SER A 182 -13.25 11.23 -15.32
N LEU A 183 -11.93 11.39 -15.37
CA LEU A 183 -11.23 12.46 -16.08
C LEU A 183 -11.53 12.45 -17.59
N CYS A 184 -11.37 13.60 -18.25
CA CYS A 184 -11.54 13.70 -19.70
C CYS A 184 -10.46 12.93 -20.48
N LEU A 185 -10.73 12.60 -21.75
CA LEU A 185 -9.81 11.85 -22.61
C LEU A 185 -8.38 12.42 -22.63
N ARG A 186 -8.26 13.75 -22.72
CA ARG A 186 -6.99 14.47 -22.74
C ARG A 186 -6.19 14.20 -21.47
N ASP A 187 -6.79 14.45 -20.31
CA ASP A 187 -6.13 14.30 -19.01
C ASP A 187 -5.74 12.85 -18.75
N ARG A 188 -6.61 11.90 -19.08
CA ARG A 188 -6.28 10.47 -18.98
C ARG A 188 -5.07 10.11 -19.84
N ARG A 189 -4.98 10.60 -21.08
CA ARG A 189 -3.82 10.36 -21.96
C ARG A 189 -2.56 11.04 -21.43
N ASP A 190 -2.65 12.25 -20.91
CA ASP A 190 -1.50 12.99 -20.35
C ASP A 190 -0.95 12.31 -19.09
N LEU A 191 -1.83 11.79 -18.22
CA LEU A 191 -1.47 11.03 -17.02
C LEU A 191 -0.89 9.65 -17.34
N LEU A 192 -1.13 9.08 -18.53
CA LEU A 192 -0.59 7.78 -18.93
C LEU A 192 0.70 7.89 -19.74
N ILE A 193 0.79 8.88 -20.64
CA ILE A 193 1.96 9.05 -21.51
C ILE A 193 3.21 9.41 -20.70
N LYS A 194 3.10 10.30 -19.71
CA LYS A 194 4.25 10.79 -18.95
C LYS A 194 4.91 9.71 -18.08
N PRO A 195 4.18 9.04 -17.17
CA PRO A 195 4.73 7.99 -16.31
C PRO A 195 4.84 6.63 -16.99
N TYR A 196 3.84 6.21 -17.78
CA TYR A 196 3.77 4.83 -18.29
C TYR A 196 4.16 4.70 -19.77
N LEU A 197 4.42 5.81 -20.47
CA LEU A 197 4.96 5.84 -21.83
C LEU A 197 4.11 5.11 -22.87
N PHE A 198 2.78 5.08 -22.70
CA PHE A 198 1.84 4.53 -23.69
C PHE A 198 0.62 5.44 -23.89
N ILE A 199 -0.05 5.27 -25.04
CA ILE A 199 -1.33 5.91 -25.35
C ILE A 199 -2.44 4.87 -25.16
N CYS A 200 -3.38 5.15 -24.27
CA CYS A 200 -4.51 4.25 -24.01
C CYS A 200 -5.44 4.17 -25.23
N SER A 201 -5.71 2.94 -25.66
CA SER A 201 -6.59 2.60 -26.79
C SER A 201 -7.74 1.68 -26.35
N CYS A 202 -8.11 1.72 -25.06
CA CYS A 202 -9.25 0.98 -24.55
C CYS A 202 -10.57 1.44 -25.22
N PRO A 203 -11.65 0.63 -25.16
CA PRO A 203 -12.92 0.95 -25.82
C PRO A 203 -13.49 2.33 -25.45
N LYS A 204 -13.33 2.77 -24.20
CA LYS A 204 -13.75 4.10 -23.74
C LYS A 204 -13.00 5.22 -24.47
N CYS A 205 -11.67 5.14 -24.51
CA CYS A 205 -10.84 6.15 -25.15
C CYS A 205 -11.04 6.23 -26.67
N VAL A 206 -11.21 5.07 -27.33
CA VAL A 206 -11.48 5.03 -28.79
C VAL A 206 -12.82 5.69 -29.09
N LYS A 207 -13.85 5.41 -28.29
CA LYS A 207 -15.17 5.99 -28.47
C LYS A 207 -15.17 7.52 -28.29
N GLU A 208 -14.57 8.01 -27.20
CA GLU A 208 -14.48 9.46 -26.93
C GLU A 208 -13.67 10.20 -28.02
N GLU A 209 -12.64 9.57 -28.58
CA GLU A 209 -11.87 10.12 -29.70
C GLU A 209 -12.69 10.21 -30.99
N GLU A 210 -13.52 9.21 -31.29
CA GLU A 210 -14.44 9.22 -32.43
C GLU A 210 -15.57 10.25 -32.28
N GLU A 211 -16.03 10.48 -31.04
CA GLU A 211 -17.08 11.45 -30.71
C GLU A 211 -16.57 12.91 -30.72
N GLY A 212 -15.27 13.12 -30.91
CA GLY A 212 -14.69 14.45 -31.09
C GLY A 212 -14.67 15.28 -29.81
N GLU A 213 -14.52 14.64 -28.64
CA GLU A 213 -14.18 15.34 -27.40
C GLU A 213 -12.74 15.90 -27.49
N GLU A 214 -12.58 16.96 -28.28
CA GLU A 214 -11.35 17.74 -28.36
C GLU A 214 -11.17 18.55 -27.08
N VAL A 215 -10.20 18.12 -26.26
CA VAL A 215 -9.08 18.94 -25.78
C VAL A 215 -9.37 20.45 -25.72
N GLU A 216 -10.16 20.93 -24.75
CA GLU A 216 -10.02 22.32 -24.26
C GLU A 216 -8.84 22.41 -23.29
#